data_AF-A0A5E4Q9N6-F1
#
_entry.id   AF-A0A5E4Q9N6-F1
#
_cell.length_a   1.000
_cell.length_b   1.000
_cell.length_c   1.000
_cell.angle_alpha   90.00
_cell.angle_beta   90.00
_cell.angle_gamma   90.00
#
_symmetry.space_group_name_H-M   'P 1'
#
loop_
_entity.id
_entity.type
_entity.pdbx_description
1 polymer ?
#
loop_
_entity_poly.entity_id
_entity_poly.type
_entity_poly.pdbx_seq_one_letter_code
_entity_poly.pdbx_strand_id
1 'polypeptide(L)'
;MKAAAMTVWIFINLLCFGMCGYLYLIWSQYWMSIERQRLFTESQDKSHRRSSAFNYQEKYTDKHDDQLLNTTYSVQKHRRSVVALKTNMFQIFNKSNRSDPPTNKIIKSRGSPRFPNLHKPILEFDSEKYECQDILTTECQIQTKEFKELMIKEFHRMLMSDAKVFVSGLDSQNPYDVKYERKSMQNIEEIMCALKSVAFRTVTANDEPFLSLGYRIPKEPLLGERVFDTCAVVTSAGALLGSRFGLWFSLQRCNKVRVFEYVPSVRVTRRCHYYIPASDPSCTLGAWHPLAQEKLLAERMRQNSDIDVFQRGFIDINGFNTLRC
;
A
#
# COMPACT_ATOMS: atom_id res chain seq x y z
N MET A 1 17.53 -62.43 -22.65
CA MET A 1 18.52 -61.34 -22.58
C MET A 1 18.04 -60.03 -23.20
N LYS A 2 17.45 -60.02 -24.41
CA LYS A 2 16.97 -58.77 -25.06
C LYS A 2 15.88 -58.01 -24.28
N ALA A 3 14.93 -58.73 -23.66
CA ALA A 3 13.87 -58.10 -22.86
C ALA A 3 14.39 -57.37 -21.61
N ALA A 4 15.37 -57.95 -20.91
CA ALA A 4 16.00 -57.32 -19.74
C ALA A 4 16.82 -56.07 -20.11
N ALA A 5 17.46 -56.07 -21.28
CA ALA A 5 18.17 -54.89 -21.76
C ALA A 5 17.20 -53.74 -22.10
N MET A 6 16.03 -54.05 -22.67
CA MET A 6 15.02 -53.05 -23.01
C MET A 6 14.36 -52.43 -21.76
N THR A 7 14.08 -53.23 -20.72
CA THR A 7 13.52 -52.70 -19.47
C THR A 7 14.50 -51.80 -18.72
N VAL A 8 15.79 -52.15 -18.71
CA VAL A 8 16.85 -51.30 -18.15
C VAL A 8 16.98 -49.98 -18.91
N TRP A 9 16.92 -50.02 -20.26
CA TRP A 9 16.97 -48.81 -21.07
C TRP A 9 15.79 -47.87 -20.83
N ILE A 10 14.57 -48.40 -20.72
CA ILE A 10 13.37 -47.61 -20.40
C ILE A 10 13.49 -46.99 -19.00
N PHE A 11 13.94 -47.76 -18.02
CA PHE A 11 14.11 -47.29 -16.64
C PHE A 11 15.13 -46.15 -16.53
N ILE A 12 16.27 -46.26 -17.23
CA ILE A 12 17.29 -45.19 -17.28
C ILE A 12 16.71 -43.92 -17.92
N ASN A 13 15.98 -44.03 -19.04
CA ASN A 13 15.35 -42.87 -19.65
C ASN A 13 14.32 -42.22 -18.72
N LEU A 14 13.48 -43.01 -18.05
CA LEU A 14 12.47 -42.49 -17.12
C LEU A 14 13.11 -41.79 -15.91
N LEU A 15 14.21 -42.35 -15.37
CA LEU A 15 15.00 -41.68 -14.34
C LEU A 15 15.65 -40.39 -14.83
N CYS A 16 16.24 -40.39 -16.03
CA CYS A 16 16.83 -39.18 -16.61
C CYS A 16 15.78 -38.09 -16.86
N PHE A 17 14.62 -38.42 -17.43
CA PHE A 17 13.54 -37.45 -17.60
C PHE A 17 12.97 -36.96 -16.27
N GLY A 18 12.84 -37.84 -15.27
CA GLY A 18 12.44 -37.47 -13.92
C GLY A 18 13.43 -36.51 -13.25
N MET A 19 14.73 -36.82 -13.30
CA MET A 19 15.79 -35.99 -12.72
C MET A 19 15.95 -34.66 -13.45
N CYS A 20 15.90 -34.65 -14.79
CA CYS A 20 15.94 -33.42 -15.58
C CYS A 20 14.70 -32.55 -15.33
N GLY A 21 13.51 -33.16 -15.22
CA GLY A 21 12.28 -32.45 -14.86
C GLY A 21 12.35 -31.82 -13.47
N TYR A 22 12.90 -32.56 -12.49
CA TYR A 22 13.09 -32.04 -11.14
C TYR A 22 14.11 -30.89 -11.09
N LEU A 23 15.24 -31.01 -11.78
CA LEU A 23 16.23 -29.93 -11.92
C LEU A 23 15.63 -28.69 -12.60
N TYR A 24 14.77 -28.88 -13.61
CA TYR A 24 14.05 -27.77 -14.25
C TYR A 24 13.07 -27.07 -13.30
N LEU A 25 12.36 -27.81 -12.45
CA LEU A 25 11.48 -27.23 -11.43
C LEU A 25 12.28 -26.43 -10.39
N ILE A 26 13.40 -26.95 -9.90
CA ILE A 26 14.28 -26.21 -8.98
C ILE A 26 14.84 -24.97 -9.67
N TRP A 27 15.32 -25.10 -10.91
CA TRP A 27 15.88 -23.98 -11.67
C TRP A 27 14.85 -22.89 -11.92
N SER A 28 13.64 -23.25 -12.34
CA SER A 28 12.55 -22.28 -12.54
C SER A 28 12.10 -21.63 -11.24
N GLN A 29 11.97 -22.38 -10.13
CA GLN A 29 11.68 -21.81 -8.80
C GLN A 29 12.80 -20.89 -8.30
N TYR A 30 14.07 -21.27 -8.49
CA TYR A 30 15.22 -20.46 -8.12
C TYR A 30 15.22 -19.12 -8.86
N TRP A 31 15.08 -19.13 -10.19
CA TRP A 31 15.03 -17.89 -10.98
C TRP A 31 13.82 -17.03 -10.65
N MET A 32 12.66 -17.65 -10.38
CA MET A 32 11.47 -16.92 -9.94
C MET A 32 11.67 -16.24 -8.58
N SER A 33 12.39 -16.88 -7.65
CA SER A 33 12.77 -16.30 -6.36
C SER A 33 13.77 -15.15 -6.51
N ILE A 34 14.80 -15.31 -7.34
CA ILE A 34 15.80 -14.28 -7.62
C ILE A 34 15.18 -13.06 -8.29
N GLU A 35 14.28 -13.25 -9.26
CA GLU A 35 13.63 -12.14 -9.94
C GLU A 35 12.71 -11.37 -8.97
N ARG A 36 11.98 -12.09 -8.10
CA ARG A 36 11.22 -11.49 -7.00
C ARG A 36 12.13 -10.64 -6.09
N GLN A 37 13.33 -11.11 -5.76
CA GLN A 37 14.30 -10.37 -4.95
C GLN A 37 14.87 -9.12 -5.65
N ARG A 38 15.21 -9.20 -6.94
CA ARG A 38 15.69 -8.05 -7.72
C ARG A 38 14.69 -6.91 -7.76
N LEU A 39 13.41 -7.23 -7.93
CA LEU A 39 12.33 -6.25 -7.95
C LEU A 39 12.18 -5.51 -6.61
N PHE A 40 12.43 -6.20 -5.49
CA PHE A 40 12.49 -5.54 -4.19
C PHE A 40 13.69 -4.59 -4.07
N THR A 41 14.87 -5.00 -4.56
CA THR A 41 16.07 -4.14 -4.56
C THR A 41 15.90 -2.91 -5.46
N GLU A 42 15.32 -3.06 -6.66
CA GLU A 42 15.09 -1.95 -7.59
C GLU A 42 14.07 -0.93 -7.05
N SER A 43 13.06 -1.40 -6.30
CA SER A 43 12.13 -0.52 -5.57
C SER A 43 12.80 0.27 -4.44
N GLN A 44 13.81 -0.32 -3.78
CA GLN A 44 14.59 0.37 -2.75
C GLN A 44 15.56 1.38 -3.37
N ASP A 45 16.20 1.07 -4.48
CA ASP A 45 17.15 1.97 -5.15
C ASP A 45 16.46 3.22 -5.73
N LYS A 46 15.23 3.07 -6.27
CA LYS A 46 14.37 4.22 -6.63
C LYS A 46 14.00 5.07 -5.41
N SER A 47 13.79 4.46 -4.24
CA SER A 47 13.47 5.19 -3.00
C SER A 47 14.68 5.94 -2.42
N HIS A 48 15.90 5.36 -2.46
CA HIS A 48 17.12 6.01 -1.97
C HIS A 48 17.60 7.16 -2.88
N ARG A 49 17.36 7.06 -4.20
CA ARG A 49 17.56 8.20 -5.12
C ARG A 49 16.55 9.33 -4.90
N ARG A 50 15.32 9.05 -4.44
CA ARG A 50 14.35 10.08 -4.04
C ARG A 50 14.77 10.83 -2.76
N SER A 51 15.42 10.17 -1.81
CA SER A 51 15.90 10.80 -0.56
C SER A 51 17.10 11.72 -0.74
N SER A 52 17.87 11.58 -1.83
CA SER A 52 19.09 12.36 -2.08
C SER A 52 18.85 13.65 -2.89
N ALA A 53 17.62 13.87 -3.38
CA ALA A 53 17.24 15.08 -4.12
C ALA A 53 16.74 16.23 -3.22
N PHE A 54 16.57 16.01 -1.91
CA PHE A 54 16.23 17.04 -0.93
C PHE A 54 17.34 17.20 0.12
N ASN A 55 18.53 17.64 -0.32
CA ASN A 55 19.48 18.29 0.58
C ASN A 55 19.21 19.80 0.52
N TYR A 56 18.17 20.24 1.23
CA TYR A 56 18.13 21.62 1.71
C TYR A 56 18.96 21.66 3.00
N GLN A 57 20.02 22.44 2.93
CA GLN A 57 21.09 22.51 3.90
C GLN A 57 20.61 23.36 5.08
N GLU A 58 20.09 22.73 6.14
CA GLU A 58 19.83 23.41 7.40
C GLU A 58 20.84 22.97 8.46
N LYS A 59 21.71 23.94 8.78
CA LYS A 59 22.83 23.82 9.71
C LYS A 59 22.29 24.03 11.13
N TYR A 60 21.88 22.96 11.80
CA TYR A 60 21.66 22.95 13.24
C TYR A 60 22.88 22.31 13.92
N THR A 61 23.66 23.12 14.62
CA THR A 61 24.72 22.67 15.51
C THR A 61 24.10 22.25 16.83
N ASP A 62 24.07 20.94 17.11
CA ASP A 62 23.74 20.42 18.43
C ASP A 62 25.02 19.91 19.10
N LYS A 63 25.40 20.57 20.20
CA LYS A 63 26.46 20.13 21.10
C LYS A 63 25.85 19.09 22.02
N HIS A 64 26.22 17.82 21.84
CA HIS A 64 26.00 16.81 22.87
C HIS A 64 27.30 16.59 23.65
N ASP A 65 27.26 16.98 24.92
CA ASP A 65 28.23 16.59 25.95
C ASP A 65 28.16 15.08 26.17
N ASP A 66 29.32 14.44 26.09
CA ASP A 66 29.55 13.07 26.51
C ASP A 66 29.46 12.97 28.05
N GLN A 67 28.50 12.19 28.55
CA GLN A 67 28.65 11.57 29.87
C GLN A 67 28.37 10.08 29.81
N LEU A 68 29.46 9.34 30.02
CA LEU A 68 29.54 7.92 30.30
C LEU A 68 28.54 7.49 31.39
N LEU A 69 27.85 6.38 31.13
CA LEU A 69 27.45 5.46 32.19
C LEU A 69 27.53 4.02 31.67
N ASN A 70 28.59 3.34 32.13
CA ASN A 70 28.79 1.91 32.06
C ASN A 70 27.66 1.21 32.82
N THR A 71 26.90 0.34 32.17
CA THR A 71 26.27 -0.77 32.88
C THR A 71 26.24 -2.01 32.00
N THR A 72 27.11 -2.94 32.35
CA THR A 72 27.17 -4.32 31.87
C THR A 72 25.93 -5.09 32.32
N TYR A 73 25.12 -5.57 31.37
CA TYR A 73 24.28 -6.75 31.58
C TYR A 73 24.39 -7.68 30.38
N SER A 74 25.05 -8.80 30.62
CA SER A 74 25.22 -9.94 29.73
C SER A 74 23.94 -10.76 29.69
N VAL A 75 23.37 -10.97 28.50
CA VAL A 75 22.51 -12.12 28.20
C VAL A 75 22.97 -12.71 26.87
N GLN A 76 23.78 -13.77 26.96
CA GLN A 76 24.04 -14.68 25.86
C GLN A 76 22.79 -15.52 25.56
N LYS A 77 22.39 -15.57 24.28
CA LYS A 77 21.76 -16.77 23.69
C LYS A 77 22.17 -16.93 22.22
N HIS A 78 22.40 -18.18 21.87
CA HIS A 78 23.37 -18.65 20.87
C HIS A 78 23.10 -18.27 19.41
N ARG A 79 24.17 -17.79 18.75
CA ARG A 79 24.35 -17.82 17.29
C ARG A 79 24.57 -19.26 16.83
N ARG A 80 23.74 -19.76 15.91
CA ARG A 80 24.15 -20.84 15.00
C ARG A 80 24.91 -20.22 13.83
N SER A 81 26.11 -20.73 13.62
CA SER A 81 27.10 -20.35 12.63
C SER A 81 26.66 -20.72 11.21
N VAL A 82 26.65 -19.73 10.31
CA VAL A 82 26.85 -19.97 8.87
C VAL A 82 28.14 -19.25 8.50
N VAL A 83 29.12 -20.04 8.07
CA VAL A 83 30.40 -19.56 7.54
C VAL A 83 30.12 -18.82 6.23
N ALA A 84 30.15 -17.49 6.27
CA ALA A 84 30.21 -16.66 5.07
C ALA A 84 31.68 -16.38 4.75
N LEU A 85 32.21 -17.11 3.77
CA LEU A 85 33.53 -16.87 3.20
C LEU A 85 33.49 -15.51 2.49
N LYS A 86 34.11 -14.49 3.10
CA LYS A 86 34.15 -13.13 2.57
C LYS A 86 35.35 -13.01 1.61
N THR A 87 35.18 -13.36 0.34
CA THR A 87 36.13 -12.99 -0.71
C THR A 87 35.92 -11.52 -1.05
N ASN A 88 36.75 -10.66 -0.45
CA ASN A 88 36.90 -9.27 -0.85
C ASN A 88 37.53 -9.21 -2.26
N MET A 89 36.70 -8.99 -3.28
CA MET A 89 37.22 -8.57 -4.58
C MET A 89 36.22 -7.65 -5.29
N PHE A 90 36.14 -6.41 -4.81
CA PHE A 90 35.64 -5.30 -5.63
C PHE A 90 36.53 -4.08 -5.38
N GLN A 91 37.46 -3.86 -6.30
CA GLN A 91 38.20 -2.62 -6.44
C GLN A 91 37.22 -1.51 -6.83
N ILE A 92 37.18 -0.45 -6.03
CA ILE A 92 36.48 0.79 -6.32
C ILE A 92 37.28 1.51 -7.41
N PHE A 93 36.81 1.46 -8.66
CA PHE A 93 37.25 2.38 -9.70
C PHE A 93 36.43 3.66 -9.60
N ASN A 94 37.04 4.73 -9.08
CA ASN A 94 36.54 6.08 -9.24
C ASN A 94 36.67 6.47 -10.72
N LYS A 95 35.55 6.62 -11.43
CA LYS A 95 35.54 7.21 -12.77
C LYS A 95 34.79 8.54 -12.74
N SER A 96 35.52 9.57 -13.12
CA SER A 96 35.13 10.98 -13.25
C SER A 96 33.91 11.18 -14.17
N ASN A 97 33.05 12.11 -13.77
CA ASN A 97 31.88 12.60 -14.51
C ASN A 97 32.25 13.12 -15.91
N ARG A 98 31.65 12.53 -16.94
CA ARG A 98 31.45 13.18 -18.24
C ARG A 98 30.05 12.81 -18.72
N SER A 99 29.21 13.83 -18.89
CA SER A 99 27.81 13.72 -19.30
C SER A 99 27.71 13.50 -20.80
N ASP A 100 27.47 12.24 -21.20
CA ASP A 100 26.96 11.90 -22.53
C ASP A 100 25.47 11.53 -22.43
N PRO A 101 24.63 11.84 -23.44
CA PRO A 101 23.20 11.62 -23.41
C PRO A 101 22.84 10.12 -23.40
N PRO A 102 21.68 9.72 -22.84
CA PRO A 102 21.36 8.31 -22.64
C PRO A 102 20.98 7.68 -23.99
N THR A 103 21.94 6.99 -24.60
CA THR A 103 21.63 6.00 -25.62
C THR A 103 21.00 4.80 -24.92
N ASN A 104 19.81 4.38 -25.38
CA ASN A 104 19.13 3.17 -24.92
C ASN A 104 19.99 1.93 -25.20
N LYS A 105 20.94 1.64 -24.31
CA LYS A 105 21.64 0.36 -24.29
C LYS A 105 20.68 -0.67 -23.72
N ILE A 106 20.03 -1.42 -24.61
CA ILE A 106 19.37 -2.67 -24.25
C ILE A 106 20.47 -3.64 -23.81
N ILE A 107 20.71 -3.70 -22.49
CA ILE A 107 21.53 -4.73 -21.88
C ILE A 107 20.69 -6.01 -21.97
N LYS A 108 20.92 -6.81 -23.00
CA LYS A 108 20.37 -8.18 -23.07
C LYS A 108 20.98 -8.97 -21.92
N SER A 109 20.18 -9.29 -20.89
CA SER A 109 20.59 -10.20 -19.82
C SER A 109 20.85 -11.57 -20.44
N ARG A 110 22.12 -11.91 -20.62
CA ARG A 110 22.53 -13.24 -21.05
C ARG A 110 22.43 -14.17 -19.84
N GLY A 111 21.30 -14.87 -19.70
CA GLY A 111 21.19 -16.02 -18.79
C GLY A 111 19.95 -16.09 -17.91
N SER A 112 19.08 -15.08 -17.87
CA SER A 112 17.81 -15.16 -17.14
C SER A 112 16.66 -15.58 -18.08
N PRO A 113 15.89 -16.63 -17.76
CA PRO A 113 14.67 -16.94 -18.49
C PRO A 113 13.69 -15.75 -18.45
N ARG A 114 13.11 -15.38 -19.60
CA ARG A 114 11.99 -14.42 -19.64
C ARG A 114 10.73 -15.15 -19.26
N PHE A 115 10.20 -14.87 -18.07
CA PHE A 115 8.86 -15.30 -17.72
C PHE A 115 7.85 -14.28 -18.27
N PRO A 116 6.81 -14.69 -19.03
CA PRO A 116 5.71 -13.82 -19.40
C PRO A 116 5.03 -13.29 -18.12
N ASN A 117 5.00 -11.97 -17.96
CA ASN A 117 4.22 -11.19 -16.98
C ASN A 117 3.77 -11.95 -15.72
N LEU A 118 4.68 -12.20 -14.77
CA LEU A 118 4.29 -12.58 -13.39
C LEU A 118 3.54 -11.45 -12.65
N HIS A 119 3.48 -10.25 -13.25
CA HIS A 119 2.91 -9.05 -12.65
C HIS A 119 1.57 -8.73 -13.31
N LYS A 120 0.46 -8.91 -12.57
CA LYS A 120 -0.76 -8.13 -12.84
C LYS A 120 -0.53 -6.71 -12.32
N PRO A 121 -0.30 -5.68 -13.15
CA PRO A 121 0.03 -4.34 -12.66
C PRO A 121 -1.02 -3.85 -11.65
N ILE A 122 -0.64 -3.01 -10.67
CA ILE A 122 -1.58 -2.53 -9.62
C ILE A 122 -2.78 -1.86 -10.28
N LEU A 123 -2.45 -1.02 -11.25
CA LEU A 123 -3.33 -0.23 -12.06
C LEU A 123 -3.13 -0.71 -13.49
N GLU A 124 -4.15 -0.61 -14.33
CA GLU A 124 -3.99 -0.86 -15.77
C GLU A 124 -3.07 0.16 -16.46
N PHE A 125 -2.70 1.23 -15.76
CA PHE A 125 -1.92 2.35 -16.29
C PHE A 125 -0.68 2.67 -15.43
N ASP A 126 0.30 3.33 -16.04
CA ASP A 126 1.51 3.80 -15.37
C ASP A 126 1.27 5.15 -14.69
N SER A 127 1.34 5.15 -13.35
CA SER A 127 1.21 6.34 -12.52
C SER A 127 2.39 7.31 -12.66
N GLU A 128 3.60 6.81 -12.91
CA GLU A 128 4.82 7.65 -12.98
C GLU A 128 4.72 8.66 -14.13
N LYS A 129 3.95 8.35 -15.18
CA LYS A 129 3.69 9.23 -16.33
C LYS A 129 2.97 10.54 -15.95
N TYR A 130 2.20 10.54 -14.88
CA TYR A 130 1.34 11.67 -14.48
C TYR A 130 1.92 12.50 -13.34
N GLU A 131 3.15 12.20 -12.90
CA GLU A 131 3.85 12.99 -11.88
C GLU A 131 4.31 14.33 -12.47
N CYS A 132 3.79 15.42 -11.92
CA CYS A 132 4.16 16.76 -12.38
C CYS A 132 5.51 17.19 -11.83
N GLN A 133 6.34 17.81 -12.68
CA GLN A 133 7.55 18.52 -12.22
C GLN A 133 7.22 19.89 -11.62
N ASP A 134 6.30 20.63 -12.24
CA ASP A 134 5.78 21.91 -11.75
C ASP A 134 4.25 21.87 -11.66
N ILE A 135 3.76 22.08 -10.45
CA ILE A 135 2.35 21.98 -10.05
C ILE A 135 1.53 23.18 -10.56
N LEU A 136 2.17 24.32 -10.84
CA LEU A 136 1.48 25.55 -11.25
C LEU A 136 1.14 25.58 -12.75
N THR A 137 1.65 24.63 -13.51
CA THR A 137 1.45 24.57 -14.97
C THR A 137 0.04 24.11 -15.35
N THR A 138 -0.48 24.64 -16.45
CA THR A 138 -1.72 24.16 -17.06
C THR A 138 -1.61 22.72 -17.57
N GLU A 139 -0.42 22.30 -17.97
CA GLU A 139 -0.14 20.91 -18.33
C GLU A 139 -0.38 19.97 -17.14
N CYS A 140 0.13 20.32 -15.95
CA CYS A 140 -0.09 19.52 -14.75
C CYS A 140 -1.57 19.40 -14.40
N GLN A 141 -2.36 20.47 -14.59
CA GLN A 141 -3.81 20.42 -14.38
C GLN A 141 -4.50 19.41 -15.30
N ILE A 142 -4.10 19.37 -16.58
CA ILE A 142 -4.65 18.43 -17.56
C ILE A 142 -4.25 16.99 -17.21
N GLN A 143 -2.96 16.75 -16.96
CA GLN A 143 -2.45 15.42 -16.58
C GLN A 143 -3.10 14.91 -15.29
N THR A 144 -3.28 15.79 -14.31
CA THR A 144 -3.94 15.47 -13.04
C THR A 144 -5.40 15.08 -13.24
N LYS A 145 -6.11 15.77 -14.14
CA LYS A 145 -7.49 15.43 -14.50
C LYS A 145 -7.57 14.08 -15.20
N GLU A 146 -6.67 13.79 -16.14
CA GLU A 146 -6.59 12.49 -16.81
C GLU A 146 -6.31 11.36 -15.80
N PHE A 147 -5.35 11.56 -14.89
CA PHE A 147 -5.03 10.61 -13.83
C PHE A 147 -6.23 10.33 -12.93
N LYS A 148 -6.99 11.35 -12.54
CA LYS A 148 -8.23 11.21 -11.77
C LYS A 148 -9.24 10.30 -12.47
N GLU A 149 -9.49 10.54 -13.75
CA GLU A 149 -10.45 9.74 -14.54
C GLU A 149 -10.02 8.27 -14.60
N LEU A 150 -8.73 8.00 -14.81
CA LEU A 150 -8.16 6.66 -14.78
C LEU A 150 -8.27 5.99 -13.41
N MET A 151 -7.99 6.72 -12.33
CA MET A 151 -8.13 6.21 -10.96
C MET A 151 -9.58 5.87 -10.62
N ILE A 152 -10.54 6.72 -11.00
CA ILE A 152 -11.97 6.45 -10.78
C ILE A 152 -12.42 5.22 -11.57
N LYS A 153 -11.96 5.08 -12.83
CA LYS A 153 -12.22 3.88 -13.63
C LYS A 153 -11.69 2.62 -12.95
N GLU A 154 -10.49 2.70 -12.38
CA GLU A 154 -9.90 1.58 -11.66
C GLU A 154 -10.69 1.22 -10.40
N PHE A 155 -11.14 2.21 -9.61
CA PHE A 155 -12.02 1.93 -8.47
C PHE A 155 -13.31 1.24 -8.89
N HIS A 156 -13.95 1.66 -9.98
CA HIS A 156 -15.12 0.97 -10.51
C HIS A 156 -14.80 -0.45 -10.99
N ARG A 157 -13.67 -0.65 -11.66
CA ARG A 157 -13.21 -1.99 -12.08
C ARG A 157 -13.07 -2.91 -10.87
N MET A 158 -12.39 -2.46 -9.82
CA MET A 158 -12.17 -3.19 -8.58
C MET A 158 -13.47 -3.53 -7.84
N LEU A 159 -14.44 -2.62 -7.84
CA LEU A 159 -15.76 -2.88 -7.27
C LEU A 159 -16.50 -3.97 -8.03
N MET A 160 -16.39 -4.02 -9.36
CA MET A 160 -17.13 -4.98 -10.18
C MET A 160 -16.44 -6.35 -10.30
N SER A 161 -15.10 -6.39 -10.29
CA SER A 161 -14.35 -7.64 -10.52
C SER A 161 -13.88 -8.33 -9.25
N ASP A 162 -13.34 -7.58 -8.29
CA ASP A 162 -12.49 -8.12 -7.21
C ASP A 162 -13.14 -7.95 -5.82
N ALA A 163 -14.11 -7.04 -5.69
CA ALA A 163 -14.88 -6.92 -4.47
C ALA A 163 -15.87 -8.09 -4.37
N LYS A 164 -15.67 -8.95 -3.36
CA LYS A 164 -16.59 -10.06 -3.02
C LYS A 164 -18.03 -9.60 -2.71
N VAL A 165 -18.26 -8.29 -2.62
CA VAL A 165 -19.52 -7.64 -2.30
C VAL A 165 -20.56 -7.76 -3.43
N PHE A 166 -20.13 -7.82 -4.70
CA PHE A 166 -21.05 -7.82 -5.85
C PHE A 166 -21.08 -9.14 -6.63
N VAL A 167 -20.36 -10.18 -6.19
CA VAL A 167 -20.50 -11.52 -6.75
C VAL A 167 -21.80 -12.12 -6.20
N SER A 168 -22.94 -11.64 -6.71
CA SER A 168 -24.27 -12.15 -6.41
C SER A 168 -24.55 -13.36 -7.30
N GLY A 169 -24.35 -14.56 -6.75
CA GLY A 169 -24.55 -15.85 -7.43
C GLY A 169 -23.95 -16.98 -6.60
N LEU A 170 -24.36 -18.24 -6.87
CA LEU A 170 -24.23 -19.49 -6.09
C LEU A 170 -23.00 -19.72 -5.16
N ASP A 171 -21.89 -18.99 -5.34
CA ASP A 171 -20.67 -19.07 -4.52
C ASP A 171 -20.49 -17.89 -3.53
N SER A 172 -21.52 -17.05 -3.35
CA SER A 172 -21.46 -15.86 -2.49
C SER A 172 -21.52 -16.25 -1.00
N GLN A 173 -20.37 -16.28 -0.34
CA GLN A 173 -20.35 -16.24 1.13
C GLN A 173 -20.84 -14.85 1.56
N ASN A 174 -22.07 -14.76 2.07
CA ASN A 174 -22.59 -13.59 2.78
C ASN A 174 -22.47 -13.85 4.30
N PRO A 175 -21.25 -13.77 4.88
CA PRO A 175 -21.00 -14.15 6.27
C PRO A 175 -21.76 -13.27 7.28
N TYR A 176 -22.28 -12.11 6.83
CA TYR A 176 -22.97 -11.13 7.65
C TYR A 176 -24.48 -11.05 7.37
N ASP A 177 -25.03 -11.96 6.53
CA ASP A 177 -26.44 -11.95 6.09
C ASP A 177 -26.97 -10.55 5.70
N VAL A 178 -26.15 -9.79 4.97
CA VAL A 178 -26.51 -8.42 4.56
C VAL A 178 -27.64 -8.49 3.53
N LYS A 179 -28.75 -7.80 3.83
CA LYS A 179 -29.87 -7.57 2.91
C LYS A 179 -29.89 -6.08 2.59
N TYR A 180 -29.56 -5.74 1.35
CA TYR A 180 -29.43 -4.35 0.91
C TYR A 180 -30.61 -3.96 0.03
N GLU A 181 -31.34 -2.93 0.45
CA GLU A 181 -32.36 -2.27 -0.38
C GLU A 181 -31.78 -1.00 -0.98
N ARG A 182 -31.98 -0.83 -2.29
CA ARG A 182 -31.41 0.30 -3.02
C ARG A 182 -32.18 1.58 -2.70
N LYS A 183 -31.54 2.49 -1.97
CA LYS A 183 -31.99 3.88 -1.85
C LYS A 183 -31.16 4.77 -2.77
N SER A 184 -31.81 5.49 -3.69
CA SER A 184 -31.12 6.44 -4.57
C SER A 184 -30.99 7.78 -3.85
N MET A 185 -29.78 8.10 -3.38
CA MET A 185 -29.41 9.45 -2.95
C MET A 185 -28.51 10.05 -4.01
N GLN A 186 -28.88 11.22 -4.53
CA GLN A 186 -28.16 11.85 -5.64
C GLN A 186 -27.33 13.06 -5.23
N ASN A 187 -27.75 13.81 -4.20
CA ASN A 187 -27.04 15.02 -3.78
C ASN A 187 -25.98 14.71 -2.70
N ILE A 188 -24.80 15.32 -2.80
CA ILE A 188 -23.74 15.17 -1.81
C ILE A 188 -24.13 15.74 -0.45
N GLU A 189 -24.89 16.84 -0.41
CA GLU A 189 -25.37 17.43 0.84
C GLU A 189 -26.31 16.48 1.59
N GLU A 190 -27.22 15.82 0.84
CA GLU A 190 -28.13 14.82 1.39
C GLU A 190 -27.36 13.62 1.97
N ILE A 191 -26.33 13.16 1.26
CA ILE A 191 -25.43 12.10 1.74
C ILE A 191 -24.73 12.54 3.02
N MET A 192 -24.17 13.75 3.05
CA MET A 192 -23.48 14.30 4.22
C MET A 192 -24.42 14.42 5.44
N CYS A 193 -25.70 14.78 5.22
CA CYS A 193 -26.71 14.84 6.27
C CYS A 193 -27.14 13.44 6.76
N ALA A 194 -27.31 12.49 5.86
CA ALA A 194 -27.57 11.10 6.24
C ALA A 194 -26.37 10.47 6.96
N LEU A 195 -25.15 10.87 6.64
CA LEU A 195 -23.97 10.47 7.38
C LEU A 195 -23.97 11.12 8.78
N LYS A 196 -24.22 12.42 8.89
CA LYS A 196 -24.30 13.11 10.20
C LYS A 196 -25.24 12.43 11.19
N SER A 197 -26.36 11.86 10.72
CA SER A 197 -27.34 11.19 11.60
C SER A 197 -26.90 9.82 12.12
N VAL A 198 -25.85 9.20 11.56
CA VAL A 198 -25.33 7.92 12.03
C VAL A 198 -24.57 8.15 13.34
N ALA A 199 -25.16 7.67 14.44
CA ALA A 199 -24.59 7.81 15.77
C ALA A 199 -23.23 7.13 15.90
N PHE A 200 -22.23 7.87 16.38
CA PHE A 200 -20.94 7.32 16.77
C PHE A 200 -20.89 7.18 18.29
N ARG A 201 -20.79 5.94 18.78
CA ARG A 201 -20.68 5.63 20.20
C ARG A 201 -19.59 4.58 20.43
N THR A 202 -18.75 4.80 21.43
CA THR A 202 -17.82 3.78 21.92
C THR A 202 -18.47 2.97 23.03
N VAL A 203 -18.10 1.69 23.15
CA VAL A 203 -18.47 0.86 24.29
C VAL A 203 -17.93 1.49 25.57
N THR A 204 -18.76 1.54 26.59
CA THR A 204 -18.49 2.07 27.93
C THR A 204 -18.70 0.98 28.97
N ALA A 205 -18.20 1.21 30.20
CA ALA A 205 -18.43 0.27 31.31
C ALA A 205 -19.91 0.06 31.67
N ASN A 206 -20.79 0.98 31.26
CA ASN A 206 -22.22 0.91 31.54
C ASN A 206 -22.98 0.02 30.54
N ASP A 207 -22.30 -0.45 29.49
CA ASP A 207 -22.90 -1.32 28.48
C ASP A 207 -22.88 -2.79 28.92
N GLU A 208 -24.00 -3.48 28.76
CA GLU A 208 -24.03 -4.93 28.89
C GLU A 208 -23.38 -5.61 27.67
N PRO A 209 -22.64 -6.73 27.84
CA PRO A 209 -22.44 -7.49 29.08
C PRO A 209 -21.24 -6.99 29.93
N PHE A 210 -20.60 -5.88 29.58
CA PHE A 210 -19.37 -5.42 30.24
C PHE A 210 -19.61 -4.97 31.68
N LEU A 211 -20.79 -4.37 31.93
CA LEU A 211 -21.24 -3.96 33.25
C LEU A 211 -21.36 -5.17 34.20
N SER A 212 -22.14 -6.18 33.80
CA SER A 212 -22.37 -7.38 34.63
C SER A 212 -21.12 -8.25 34.79
N LEU A 213 -20.24 -8.29 33.79
CA LEU A 213 -19.00 -9.07 33.83
C LEU A 213 -17.85 -8.35 34.55
N GLY A 214 -18.04 -7.12 35.02
CA GLY A 214 -17.04 -6.38 35.80
C GLY A 214 -15.79 -5.98 35.01
N TYR A 215 -15.91 -5.81 33.67
CA TYR A 215 -14.79 -5.38 32.85
C TYR A 215 -14.36 -3.94 33.18
N ARG A 216 -13.05 -3.69 33.22
CA ARG A 216 -12.47 -2.36 33.46
C ARG A 216 -12.36 -1.57 32.16
N ILE A 217 -13.50 -1.07 31.68
CA ILE A 217 -13.60 -0.18 30.52
C ILE A 217 -13.83 1.26 31.04
N PRO A 218 -13.40 2.32 30.34
CA PRO A 218 -13.79 3.68 30.68
C PRO A 218 -15.31 3.85 30.76
N LYS A 219 -15.78 4.61 31.76
CA LYS A 219 -17.20 5.00 31.88
C LYS A 219 -17.58 6.10 30.88
N GLU A 220 -16.63 6.99 30.62
CA GLU A 220 -16.81 8.09 29.70
C GLU A 220 -16.52 7.67 28.25
N PRO A 221 -17.28 8.19 27.26
CA PRO A 221 -16.99 7.98 25.85
C PRO A 221 -15.61 8.50 25.46
N LEU A 222 -15.02 7.89 24.41
CA LEU A 222 -13.75 8.32 23.87
C LEU A 222 -13.81 9.81 23.46
N LEU A 223 -12.89 10.61 24.03
CA LEU A 223 -12.80 12.08 23.89
C LEU A 223 -13.99 12.89 24.47
N GLY A 224 -14.88 12.28 25.25
CA GLY A 224 -15.97 12.98 25.94
C GLY A 224 -16.85 13.79 24.96
N GLU A 225 -17.05 15.08 25.23
CA GLU A 225 -17.74 16.05 24.36
C GLU A 225 -16.79 16.96 23.57
N ARG A 226 -15.48 16.67 23.57
CA ARG A 226 -14.50 17.54 22.93
C ARG A 226 -14.72 17.60 21.42
N VAL A 227 -14.67 18.82 20.90
CA VAL A 227 -14.67 19.15 19.48
C VAL A 227 -13.37 19.90 19.19
N PHE A 228 -12.73 19.55 18.07
CA PHE A 228 -11.49 20.16 17.60
C PHE A 228 -11.74 20.99 16.35
N ASP A 229 -10.91 22.00 16.10
CA ASP A 229 -11.06 22.80 14.89
C ASP A 229 -10.54 22.06 13.65
N THR A 230 -9.32 21.54 13.75
CA THR A 230 -8.65 20.87 12.63
C THR A 230 -8.05 19.55 13.06
N CYS A 231 -8.30 18.50 12.27
CA CYS A 231 -7.74 17.17 12.49
C CYS A 231 -7.05 16.64 11.25
N ALA A 232 -6.05 15.80 11.46
CA ALA A 232 -5.36 15.08 10.41
C ALA A 232 -5.56 13.56 10.60
N VAL A 233 -5.94 12.89 9.52
CA VAL A 233 -6.02 11.43 9.45
C VAL A 233 -4.90 10.95 8.55
N VAL A 234 -3.94 10.24 9.15
CA VAL A 234 -2.83 9.60 8.45
C VAL A 234 -3.14 8.11 8.39
N THR A 235 -3.34 7.58 7.20
CA THR A 235 -3.73 6.18 7.00
C THR A 235 -2.44 5.28 7.03
N SER A 236 -2.48 3.93 7.01
CA SER A 236 -1.30 3.04 7.20
C SER A 236 -0.71 2.26 6.00
N ALA A 237 -1.41 2.03 4.89
CA ALA A 237 -0.89 1.59 3.59
C ALA A 237 0.40 2.19 2.96
N GLY A 238 0.93 1.62 1.87
CA GLY A 238 2.03 2.23 1.10
C GLY A 238 1.57 3.47 0.31
N ALA A 239 0.25 3.63 0.16
CA ALA A 239 -0.44 4.90 0.02
C ALA A 239 -1.49 5.05 1.16
N LEU A 240 -1.20 4.54 2.35
CA LEU A 240 -1.89 4.77 3.62
C LEU A 240 -3.41 4.29 3.72
N LEU A 241 -3.76 3.28 4.58
CA LEU A 241 -5.00 2.47 4.76
C LEU A 241 -5.16 2.03 6.24
N GLY A 242 -6.38 1.93 6.80
CA GLY A 242 -6.59 0.92 7.86
C GLY A 242 -7.92 0.81 8.60
N SER A 243 -8.57 1.92 8.94
CA SER A 243 -9.93 1.88 9.52
C SER A 243 -10.66 3.16 9.13
N ARG A 244 -11.82 3.03 8.46
CA ARG A 244 -12.74 4.18 8.25
C ARG A 244 -13.12 4.81 9.58
N PHE A 245 -12.99 4.08 10.68
CA PHE A 245 -13.21 4.55 12.03
C PHE A 245 -12.45 5.86 12.27
N GLY A 246 -11.18 5.97 11.85
CA GLY A 246 -10.40 7.20 12.01
C GLY A 246 -10.99 8.40 11.26
N LEU A 247 -11.38 8.21 9.99
CA LEU A 247 -12.00 9.28 9.19
C LEU A 247 -13.37 9.66 9.74
N TRP A 248 -14.25 8.67 9.92
CA TRP A 248 -15.58 8.86 10.45
C TRP A 248 -15.60 9.57 11.80
N PHE A 249 -14.77 9.09 12.72
CA PHE A 249 -14.59 9.68 14.04
C PHE A 249 -14.12 11.13 13.93
N SER A 250 -13.13 11.40 13.09
CA SER A 250 -12.62 12.76 12.88
C SER A 250 -13.69 13.68 12.33
N LEU A 251 -14.55 13.20 11.41
CA LEU A 251 -15.66 14.01 10.88
C LEU A 251 -16.72 14.35 11.94
N GLN A 252 -16.92 13.48 12.94
CA GLN A 252 -17.83 13.73 14.06
C GLN A 252 -17.22 14.68 15.11
N ARG A 253 -15.90 14.69 15.26
CA ARG A 253 -15.20 15.41 16.35
C ARG A 253 -14.43 16.64 15.92
N CYS A 254 -14.29 16.91 14.62
CA CYS A 254 -13.46 18.00 14.13
C CYS A 254 -14.22 18.87 13.13
N ASN A 255 -14.03 20.19 13.14
CA ASN A 255 -14.69 21.10 12.19
C ASN A 255 -14.15 20.93 10.76
N LYS A 256 -12.86 20.63 10.62
CA LYS A 256 -12.21 20.31 9.34
C LYS A 256 -11.26 19.12 9.50
N VAL A 257 -11.30 18.19 8.54
CA VAL A 257 -10.46 16.99 8.54
C VAL A 257 -9.64 16.93 7.26
N ARG A 258 -8.32 16.87 7.41
CA ARG A 258 -7.39 16.55 6.31
C ARG A 258 -7.04 15.08 6.37
N VAL A 259 -7.19 14.37 5.26
CA VAL A 259 -6.89 12.94 5.16
C VAL A 259 -5.76 12.75 4.16
N PHE A 260 -4.66 12.16 4.60
CA PHE A 260 -3.48 11.96 3.77
C PHE A 260 -3.50 10.58 3.11
N GLU A 261 -3.22 10.55 1.80
CA GLU A 261 -3.05 9.39 0.92
C GLU A 261 -4.23 8.40 0.89
N TYR A 262 -5.34 8.67 1.59
CA TYR A 262 -6.53 7.82 1.53
C TYR A 262 -7.07 7.65 0.11
N VAL A 263 -7.25 8.76 -0.63
CA VAL A 263 -7.36 8.73 -2.09
C VAL A 263 -5.92 8.75 -2.64
N PRO A 264 -5.49 7.72 -3.39
CA PRO A 264 -4.10 7.59 -3.82
C PRO A 264 -3.70 8.72 -4.77
N SER A 265 -2.52 9.27 -4.52
CA SER A 265 -1.84 10.18 -5.44
C SER A 265 -1.11 9.44 -6.56
N VAL A 266 -0.40 10.17 -7.42
CA VAL A 266 0.57 9.64 -8.40
C VAL A 266 1.67 8.77 -7.76
N ARG A 267 1.84 8.83 -6.43
CA ARG A 267 2.74 7.96 -5.65
C ARG A 267 2.17 6.58 -5.32
N VAL A 268 0.99 6.24 -5.85
CA VAL A 268 0.36 4.93 -5.71
C VAL A 268 1.35 3.79 -5.99
N THR A 269 1.37 2.81 -5.10
CA THR A 269 2.37 1.73 -5.09
C THR A 269 1.77 0.42 -4.63
N ARG A 270 2.46 -0.69 -4.96
CA ARG A 270 2.15 -2.04 -4.50
C ARG A 270 2.41 -2.22 -3.02
N ARG A 271 3.27 -1.37 -2.46
CA ARG A 271 3.64 -1.44 -1.06
C ARG A 271 2.35 -1.34 -0.23
N CYS A 272 2.13 -2.36 0.60
CA CYS A 272 0.93 -2.42 1.40
C CYS A 272 0.99 -1.42 2.53
N HIS A 273 2.13 -1.09 3.16
CA HIS A 273 2.29 -0.15 4.30
C HIS A 273 3.53 0.76 4.17
N TYR A 274 3.54 2.05 4.56
CA TYR A 274 4.77 2.87 4.47
C TYR A 274 5.93 2.27 5.28
N TYR A 275 5.63 1.58 6.39
CA TYR A 275 6.63 1.09 7.35
C TYR A 275 7.10 -0.34 7.07
N ILE A 276 6.44 -1.08 6.16
CA ILE A 276 6.81 -2.48 5.84
C ILE A 276 6.96 -2.63 4.32
N PRO A 277 8.01 -3.32 3.83
CA PRO A 277 8.21 -3.56 2.39
C PRO A 277 7.24 -4.60 1.80
N ALA A 278 6.21 -5.01 2.52
CA ALA A 278 5.20 -5.95 2.05
C ALA A 278 4.47 -5.35 0.84
N SER A 279 4.20 -6.17 -0.17
CA SER A 279 3.53 -5.77 -1.41
C SER A 279 2.18 -6.46 -1.51
N ASP A 280 1.10 -5.68 -1.41
CA ASP A 280 -0.25 -6.15 -1.63
C ASP A 280 -1.11 -4.98 -2.16
N PRO A 281 -1.51 -4.99 -3.46
CA PRO A 281 -2.33 -3.94 -4.05
C PRO A 281 -3.74 -3.87 -3.44
N SER A 282 -4.23 -4.96 -2.82
CA SER A 282 -5.53 -4.97 -2.15
C SER A 282 -5.58 -4.02 -0.95
N CYS A 283 -4.43 -3.65 -0.37
CA CYS A 283 -4.36 -2.61 0.66
C CYS A 283 -4.70 -1.21 0.15
N THR A 284 -4.55 -0.96 -1.15
CA THR A 284 -4.85 0.35 -1.75
C THR A 284 -6.20 0.36 -2.46
N LEU A 285 -6.54 -0.72 -3.16
CA LEU A 285 -7.73 -0.78 -4.01
C LEU A 285 -8.91 -1.52 -3.37
N GLY A 286 -8.67 -2.32 -2.34
CA GLY A 286 -9.67 -3.13 -1.65
C GLY A 286 -9.68 -4.59 -2.10
N ALA A 287 -10.21 -5.43 -1.23
CA ALA A 287 -10.51 -6.84 -1.51
C ALA A 287 -11.66 -7.29 -0.62
N TRP A 288 -11.38 -7.49 0.68
CA TRP A 288 -12.41 -7.81 1.68
C TRP A 288 -13.29 -6.62 2.01
N HIS A 289 -12.68 -5.47 2.33
CA HIS A 289 -13.41 -4.23 2.56
C HIS A 289 -13.80 -3.60 1.22
N PRO A 290 -14.98 -2.96 1.11
CA PRO A 290 -15.39 -2.22 -0.08
C PRO A 290 -14.65 -0.87 -0.19
N LEU A 291 -13.32 -0.90 -0.12
CA LEU A 291 -12.43 0.23 0.00
C LEU A 291 -12.51 1.19 -1.20
N ALA A 292 -12.59 0.65 -2.42
CA ALA A 292 -12.79 1.44 -3.62
C ALA A 292 -14.06 2.32 -3.52
N GLN A 293 -15.17 1.78 -2.99
CA GLN A 293 -16.40 2.56 -2.80
C GLN A 293 -16.23 3.66 -1.76
N GLU A 294 -15.45 3.40 -0.71
CA GLU A 294 -15.13 4.41 0.29
C GLU A 294 -14.35 5.57 -0.28
N LYS A 295 -13.33 5.24 -1.06
CA LYS A 295 -12.43 6.21 -1.66
C LYS A 295 -13.18 7.06 -2.68
N LEU A 296 -14.08 6.44 -3.46
CA LEU A 296 -15.00 7.17 -4.33
C LEU A 296 -15.93 8.10 -3.55
N LEU A 297 -16.48 7.66 -2.41
CA LEU A 297 -17.31 8.51 -1.57
C LEU A 297 -16.50 9.67 -0.96
N ALA A 298 -15.32 9.41 -0.42
CA ALA A 298 -14.44 10.44 0.14
C ALA A 298 -13.97 11.43 -0.92
N GLU A 299 -13.65 10.95 -2.13
CA GLU A 299 -13.34 11.77 -3.30
C GLU A 299 -14.51 12.66 -3.72
N ARG A 300 -15.75 12.21 -3.52
CA ARG A 300 -16.95 13.02 -3.76
C ARG A 300 -17.22 14.02 -2.63
N MET A 301 -16.82 13.72 -1.40
CA MET A 301 -17.03 14.55 -0.22
C MET A 301 -15.99 15.66 -0.04
N ARG A 302 -14.83 15.56 -0.70
CA ARG A 302 -13.74 16.53 -0.52
C ARG A 302 -14.10 17.93 -1.01
N GLN A 303 -13.33 18.91 -0.54
CA GLN A 303 -13.51 20.33 -0.86
C GLN A 303 -12.26 21.01 -1.45
N ASN A 304 -11.15 20.30 -1.54
CA ASN A 304 -9.89 20.80 -2.10
C ASN A 304 -9.73 20.43 -3.58
N SER A 305 -8.67 20.91 -4.23
CA SER A 305 -8.45 20.76 -5.67
C SER A 305 -7.95 19.36 -6.09
N ASP A 306 -8.11 19.00 -7.36
CA ASP A 306 -7.61 17.73 -7.91
C ASP A 306 -6.07 17.62 -7.77
N ILE A 307 -5.36 18.75 -7.86
CA ILE A 307 -3.91 18.82 -7.63
C ILE A 307 -3.56 18.38 -6.21
N ASP A 308 -4.27 18.90 -5.21
CA ASP A 308 -3.99 18.56 -3.81
C ASP A 308 -4.22 17.06 -3.55
N VAL A 309 -5.21 16.47 -4.21
CA VAL A 309 -5.50 15.03 -4.09
C VAL A 309 -4.45 14.20 -4.81
N PHE A 310 -4.32 14.39 -6.11
CA PHE A 310 -3.63 13.43 -6.96
C PHE A 310 -2.14 13.73 -7.12
N GLN A 311 -1.69 14.97 -6.90
CA GLN A 311 -0.25 15.28 -6.86
C GLN A 311 0.27 15.33 -5.42
N ARG A 312 -0.45 15.98 -4.50
CA ARG A 312 0.02 16.15 -3.11
C ARG A 312 -0.43 15.05 -2.16
N GLY A 313 -1.46 14.28 -2.50
CA GLY A 313 -1.88 13.12 -1.71
C GLY A 313 -2.66 13.49 -0.44
N PHE A 314 -3.55 14.48 -0.50
CA PHE A 314 -4.49 14.71 0.61
C PHE A 314 -5.85 15.21 0.14
N ILE A 315 -6.89 14.91 0.93
CA ILE A 315 -8.23 15.46 0.79
C ILE A 315 -8.61 16.27 2.03
N ASP A 316 -9.31 17.38 1.85
CA ASP A 316 -9.92 18.15 2.94
C ASP A 316 -11.43 17.92 2.92
N ILE A 317 -12.00 17.51 4.05
CA ILE A 317 -13.44 17.28 4.23
C ILE A 317 -13.93 18.08 5.44
N ASN A 318 -15.10 18.71 5.30
CA ASN A 318 -15.76 19.39 6.42
C ASN A 318 -16.35 18.40 7.41
N GLY A 319 -16.18 18.71 8.69
CA GLY A 319 -16.81 17.95 9.77
C GLY A 319 -18.32 18.12 9.81
N PHE A 320 -19.00 17.13 10.38
CA PHE A 320 -20.46 17.08 10.46
C PHE A 320 -21.05 18.19 11.33
N ASN A 321 -20.29 18.72 12.29
CA ASN A 321 -20.71 19.85 13.12
C ASN A 321 -20.86 21.15 12.32
N THR A 322 -20.18 21.26 11.17
CA THR A 322 -20.27 22.44 10.29
C THR A 322 -21.41 22.36 9.28
N LEU A 323 -22.03 21.18 9.13
CA LEU A 323 -23.12 20.97 8.19
C LEU A 323 -24.45 21.47 8.71
N ARG A 324 -25.21 22.11 7.81
CA ARG A 324 -26.61 22.46 8.01
C ARG A 324 -27.48 21.41 7.33
N CYS A 325 -28.13 20.64 8.19
CA CYS A 325 -29.17 19.67 7.93
C CYS A 325 -30.29 20.06 8.92
#